data_AF-A0A948PBF2-F1
#
_entry.id   AF-A0A948PBF2-F1
#
_cell.length_a   1.000
_cell.length_b   1.000
_cell.length_c   1.000
_cell.angle_alpha   90.00
_cell.angle_beta   90.00
_cell.angle_gamma   90.00
#
_symmetry.space_group_name_H-M   'P 1'
#
loop_
_entity.id
_entity.type
_entity.pdbx_description
1 polymer ?
#
loop_
_entity_poly.entity_id
_entity_poly.type
_entity_poly.pdbx_seq_one_letter_code
_entity_poly.pdbx_strand_id
1 'polypeptide(L)' 'MTLLSVNLNAVAQLRNRRDLPWPSVVGIARVVLDAGASGITVHPRPDERHIRRTDVFDLAALLASDYP' A
#
# COMPACT_ATOMS: atom_id res chain seq x y z
N MET A 1 24.51 2.57 -4.29
CA MET A 1 23.39 3.39 -3.80
C MET A 1 22.37 2.45 -3.18
N THR A 2 21.81 2.78 -2.01
CA THR A 2 20.87 1.89 -1.30
C THR A 2 19.44 2.27 -1.66
N LEU A 3 18.60 1.31 -1.98
CA LEU A 3 17.19 1.51 -2.31
C LEU A 3 16.31 1.19 -1.10
N LEU A 4 15.25 1.97 -0.90
CA LEU A 4 14.25 1.75 0.14
C LEU A 4 12.92 1.35 -0.52
N SER A 5 12.34 0.24 -0.06
CA SER A 5 10.94 -0.11 -0.35
C SER A 5 10.13 -0.14 0.94
N VAL A 6 9.00 0.55 0.98
CA VAL A 6 8.20 0.70 2.21
C VAL A 6 7.07 -0.32 2.26
N ASN A 7 6.99 -1.08 3.35
CA ASN A 7 5.93 -2.07 3.54
C ASN A 7 4.62 -1.42 4.05
N LEU A 8 3.50 -1.67 3.36
CA LEU A 8 2.21 -1.06 3.68
C LEU A 8 1.23 -1.96 4.47
N ASN A 9 1.65 -3.17 4.88
CA ASN A 9 0.76 -4.14 5.55
C ASN A 9 0.16 -3.60 6.85
N ALA A 10 0.95 -2.86 7.64
CA ALA A 10 0.48 -2.31 8.91
C ALA A 10 -0.62 -1.25 8.74
N VAL A 11 -0.56 -0.46 7.65
CA VAL A 11 -1.60 0.51 7.29
C VAL A 11 -2.91 -0.21 6.99
N ALA A 12 -2.85 -1.24 6.14
CA ALA A 12 -4.01 -2.05 5.79
C ALA A 12 -4.58 -2.80 7.02
N GLN A 13 -3.72 -3.29 7.91
CA GLN A 13 -4.15 -3.89 9.17
C GLN A 13 -4.88 -2.89 10.06
N LEU A 14 -4.38 -1.66 10.18
CA LEU A 14 -5.02 -0.60 10.96
C LEU A 14 -6.40 -0.26 10.39
N ARG A 15 -6.51 -0.12 9.06
CA ARG A 15 -7.79 0.06 8.36
C ARG A 15 -8.75 -1.07 8.71
N ASN A 16 -8.32 -2.33 8.58
CA ASN A 16 -9.20 -3.49 8.75
C ASN A 16 -9.69 -3.72 10.19
N ARG A 17 -9.07 -3.10 11.22
CA ARG A 17 -9.51 -3.24 12.62
C ARG A 17 -10.89 -2.63 12.88
N ARG A 18 -11.33 -1.70 12.03
CA ARG A 18 -12.64 -1.06 12.11
C ARG A 18 -13.24 -1.01 10.71
N ASP A 19 -14.56 -0.91 10.63
CA ASP A 19 -15.22 -0.67 9.35
C ASP A 19 -15.14 0.83 9.02
N LEU A 20 -13.92 1.31 8.74
CA LEU A 20 -13.64 2.70 8.42
C LEU A 20 -12.88 2.75 7.08
N PRO A 21 -13.14 3.77 6.24
CA PRO A 21 -12.44 3.91 4.97
C PRO A 21 -10.99 4.43 5.13
N TRP A 22 -10.54 4.72 6.36
CA TRP A 22 -9.18 5.20 6.64
C TRP A 22 -8.43 4.32 7.64
N PRO A 23 -7.09 4.31 7.58
CA PRO A 23 -6.23 4.96 6.57
C PRO A 23 -6.33 4.32 5.17
N SER A 24 -6.13 5.12 4.13
CA SER A 24 -6.09 4.65 2.74
C SER A 24 -4.72 4.06 2.41
N VAL A 25 -4.69 2.82 1.94
CA VAL A 25 -3.44 2.16 1.52
C VAL A 25 -2.83 2.87 0.30
N VAL A 26 -3.66 3.22 -0.68
CA VAL A 26 -3.27 4.01 -1.86
C VAL A 26 -2.77 5.39 -1.46
N GLY A 27 -3.46 6.04 -0.52
CA GLY A 27 -3.05 7.35 -0.01
C GLY A 27 -1.67 7.31 0.64
N ILE A 28 -1.38 6.31 1.47
CA ILE A 28 -0.04 6.15 2.06
C ILE A 28 1.00 5.75 1.01
N ALA A 29 0.66 4.93 0.02
CA ALA A 29 1.57 4.61 -1.08
C ALA A 29 2.07 5.88 -1.79
N ARG A 30 1.16 6.82 -2.10
CA ARG A 30 1.51 8.12 -2.67
C ARG A 30 2.48 8.90 -1.77
N VAL A 31 2.14 9.02 -0.47
CA VAL A 31 2.98 9.75 0.50
C VAL A 31 4.40 9.20 0.57
N VAL A 32 4.59 7.89 0.61
CA VAL A 32 5.93 7.30 0.75
C VAL A 32 6.74 7.39 -0.54
N LEU A 33 6.09 7.27 -1.71
CA LEU A 33 6.75 7.44 -3.01
C LEU A 33 7.17 8.89 -3.20
N ASP A 34 6.29 9.85 -2.90
CA ASP A 34 6.60 11.29 -2.95
C ASP A 34 7.70 11.69 -1.96
N ALA A 35 7.83 10.96 -0.85
CA ALA A 35 8.90 11.15 0.13
C ALA A 35 10.25 10.52 -0.29
N GLY A 36 10.33 9.91 -1.48
CA GLY A 36 11.57 9.38 -2.04
C GLY A 36 11.80 7.89 -1.81
N ALA A 37 10.78 7.12 -1.39
CA ALA A 37 10.88 5.66 -1.43
C ALA A 37 11.04 5.19 -2.88
N SER A 38 11.95 4.25 -3.11
CA SER A 38 12.16 3.64 -4.43
C SER A 38 11.05 2.67 -4.83
N GLY A 39 10.18 2.31 -3.88
CA GLY A 39 9.04 1.43 -4.12
C GLY A 39 8.22 1.17 -2.87
N ILE A 40 7.21 0.33 -3.05
CA ILE A 40 6.34 -0.16 -1.98
C ILE A 40 6.34 -1.69 -1.98
N THR A 41 6.10 -2.27 -0.81
CA THR A 41 5.97 -3.72 -0.63
C THR A 41 4.65 -4.04 0.06
N VAL A 42 3.93 -5.03 -0.46
CA VAL A 42 2.70 -5.56 0.14
C VAL A 42 2.76 -7.09 0.18
N HIS A 43 2.08 -7.68 1.16
CA HIS A 43 1.92 -9.13 1.25
C HIS A 43 0.43 -9.48 1.35
N PRO A 44 -0.25 -9.78 0.22
CA PRO A 44 -1.62 -10.28 0.28
C PRO A 44 -1.62 -11.69 0.87
N ARG A 45 -2.33 -11.89 1.98
CA ARG A 45 -2.55 -13.22 2.56
C ARG A 45 -3.85 -13.82 2.02
N PRO A 46 -3.98 -15.16 1.96
CA PRO A 46 -5.23 -15.79 1.55
C PRO A 46 -6.44 -15.40 2.42
N ASP A 47 -6.21 -15.12 3.71
CA ASP A 47 -7.22 -14.69 4.69
C ASP A 47 -7.49 -13.17 4.67
N GLU A 48 -6.82 -12.41 3.79
CA GLU A 48 -6.94 -10.95 3.68
C GLU A 48 -6.78 -10.19 5.02
N ARG A 49 -5.99 -10.74 5.94
CA ARG A 49 -5.82 -10.20 7.31
C ARG A 49 -5.37 -8.74 7.34
N HIS A 50 -4.57 -8.31 6.35
CA HIS A 50 -4.13 -6.93 6.20
C HIS A 50 -4.42 -6.42 4.79
N ILE A 51 -3.58 -6.79 3.83
CA ILE A 51 -3.77 -6.42 2.42
C ILE A 51 -4.90 -7.28 1.87
N ARG A 52 -5.96 -6.62 1.39
CA ARG A 52 -7.06 -7.24 0.63
C ARG A 52 -6.65 -7.38 -0.83
N ARG A 53 -7.32 -8.24 -1.59
CA ARG A 53 -7.05 -8.37 -3.04
C ARG A 53 -7.24 -7.05 -3.80
N THR A 54 -8.27 -6.28 -3.43
CA THR A 54 -8.55 -4.97 -4.03
C THR A 54 -7.37 -4.01 -3.90
N ASP A 55 -6.70 -4.00 -2.75
CA ASP A 55 -5.53 -3.14 -2.51
C ASP A 55 -4.42 -3.40 -3.53
N VAL A 56 -4.23 -4.65 -3.97
CA VAL A 56 -3.20 -5.01 -4.94
C VAL A 56 -3.50 -4.40 -6.30
N PHE A 57 -4.74 -4.47 -6.76
CA PHE A 57 -5.16 -3.91 -8.04
C PHE A 57 -5.13 -2.38 -8.02
N ASP A 58 -5.59 -1.78 -6.93
CA ASP A 58 -5.59 -0.32 -6.76
C ASP A 58 -4.15 0.24 -6.74
N LEU A 59 -3.23 -0.44 -6.05
CA LEU A 59 -1.81 -0.07 -6.04
C LEU A 59 -1.15 -0.28 -7.40
N ALA A 60 -1.47 -1.37 -8.12
CA ALA A 60 -0.95 -1.58 -9.47
C ALA A 60 -1.40 -0.48 -10.43
N ALA A 61 -2.68 -0.06 -10.35
CA ALA A 61 -3.21 1.04 -11.14
C ALA A 61 -2.53 2.37 -10.80
N LEU A 62 -2.35 2.69 -9.51
CA LEU A 62 -1.63 3.86 -9.05
C LEU A 62 -0.21 3.93 -9.61
N LEU A 63 0.55 2.83 -9.51
CA LEU A 63 1.94 2.79 -9.97
C LEU A 63 2.00 3.00 -11.49
N ALA A 64 1.11 2.35 -12.25
CA ALA A 64 1.07 2.48 -13.70
C ALA A 64 0.69 3.89 -14.19
N SER A 65 -0.14 4.63 -13.44
CA SER A 65 -0.60 5.95 -13.86
C SER A 65 0.31 7.09 -13.43
N ASP A 66 0.83 7.04 -12.21
CA ASP A 66 1.41 8.20 -11.54
C ASP A 66 2.91 8.04 -11.24
N TYR A 67 3.43 6.81 -11.29
CA TYR A 67 4.82 6.46 -11.00
C TYR A 67 5.39 5.45 -12.01
N PRO A 68 5.41 5.78 -13.32
CA PRO A 68 5.87 4.88 -14.38
C PRO A 68 7.39 4.61 -14.34
#